data_AF-A0A0M4LFN3-F1
#
_entry.id   AF-A0A0M4LFN3-F1
#
_cell.length_a   1.000
_cell.length_b   1.000
_cell.length_c   1.000
_cell.angle_alpha   90.00
_cell.angle_beta   90.00
_cell.angle_gamma   90.00
#
_symmetry.space_group_name_H-M   'P 1'
#
loop_
_entity.id
_entity.type
_entity.pdbx_description
1 polymer ?
#
loop_
_entity_poly.entity_id
_entity_poly.type
_entity_poly.pdbx_seq_one_letter_code
_entity_poly.pdbx_strand_id
1 'polypeptide(L)'
;MNLLEKTNDEILEIAEPLWDDLVVSSNKRDYLGFIKHFSKEMLMGANEIEIGKQWTKNKMLSSLAVEREFLGCLRRGDYITVLYKQTSDEVPGEFLGRLVLGIEEGEVKIFGATIF
;
A
#
# COMPACT_ATOMS: atom_id res chain seq x y z
N MET A 1 -1.63 -20.59 -2.57
CA MET A 1 -2.63 -19.71 -1.93
C MET A 1 -3.47 -19.08 -3.03
N ASN A 2 -4.80 -19.15 -2.98
CA ASN A 2 -5.66 -18.49 -3.98
C ASN A 2 -6.27 -17.24 -3.34
N LEU A 3 -5.75 -16.06 -3.66
CA LEU A 3 -6.28 -14.79 -3.14
C LEU A 3 -7.72 -14.55 -3.62
N LEU A 4 -8.05 -14.94 -4.86
CA LEU A 4 -9.33 -14.61 -5.51
C LEU A 4 -10.54 -15.28 -4.85
N GLU A 5 -10.33 -16.42 -4.20
CA GLU A 5 -11.37 -17.18 -3.49
C GLU A 5 -11.66 -16.63 -2.09
N LYS A 6 -10.82 -15.71 -1.59
CA LYS A 6 -11.00 -15.12 -0.26
C LYS A 6 -12.11 -14.08 -0.24
N THR A 7 -12.82 -14.03 0.87
CA THR A 7 -13.77 -12.97 1.21
C THR A 7 -13.05 -11.62 1.38
N ASN A 8 -13.81 -10.53 1.38
CA ASN A 8 -13.22 -9.21 1.57
C ASN A 8 -12.55 -9.08 2.95
N ASP A 9 -13.14 -9.68 3.99
CA ASP A 9 -12.62 -9.64 5.35
C ASP A 9 -11.29 -10.40 5.46
N GLU A 10 -11.20 -11.59 4.88
CA GLU A 10 -9.93 -12.35 4.82
C GLU A 10 -8.84 -11.61 4.01
N ILE A 11 -9.22 -10.86 2.97
CA ILE A 11 -8.28 -10.02 2.23
C ILE A 11 -7.84 -8.84 3.09
N LEU A 12 -8.75 -8.23 3.83
CA LEU A 12 -8.45 -7.12 4.72
C LEU A 12 -7.45 -7.54 5.79
N GLU A 13 -7.64 -8.70 6.42
CA GLU A 13 -6.70 -9.26 7.41
C GLU A 13 -5.27 -9.42 6.86
N ILE A 14 -5.13 -9.75 5.57
CA ILE A 14 -3.84 -9.83 4.89
C ILE A 14 -3.29 -8.44 4.55
N ALA A 15 -4.17 -7.53 4.15
CA ALA A 15 -3.81 -6.23 3.61
C ALA A 15 -3.42 -5.21 4.70
N GLU A 16 -4.07 -5.26 5.87
CA GLU A 16 -3.81 -4.32 6.97
C GLU A 16 -2.35 -4.25 7.39
N PRO A 17 -1.67 -5.36 7.75
CA PRO A 17 -0.26 -5.29 8.16
C PRO A 17 0.66 -4.80 7.04
N LEU A 18 0.31 -5.09 5.77
CA LEU A 18 1.08 -4.60 4.61
C LEU A 18 0.90 -3.10 4.41
N TRP A 19 -0.33 -2.58 4.56
CA TRP A 19 -0.61 -1.16 4.48
C TRP A 19 -0.02 -0.38 5.65
N ASP A 20 -0.05 -0.96 6.86
CA ASP A 20 0.58 -0.39 8.05
C ASP A 20 2.08 -0.20 7.86
N ASP A 21 2.78 -1.23 7.38
CA ASP A 21 4.21 -1.13 7.09
C ASP A 21 4.47 0.01 6.08
N LEU A 22 3.64 0.15 5.04
CA LEU A 22 3.77 1.26 4.07
C LEU A 22 3.56 2.64 4.69
N VAL A 23 2.50 2.82 5.50
CA VAL A 23 2.18 4.10 6.17
C VAL A 23 3.30 4.47 7.14
N VAL A 24 3.72 3.53 7.99
CA VAL A 24 4.80 3.73 8.96
C VAL A 24 6.11 4.08 8.27
N SER A 25 6.49 3.32 7.23
CA SER A 25 7.71 3.58 6.49
C SER A 25 7.67 4.89 5.72
N SER A 26 6.53 5.25 5.12
CA SER A 26 6.40 6.52 4.41
C SER A 26 6.51 7.73 5.35
N ASN A 27 5.86 7.67 6.51
CA ASN A 27 5.94 8.73 7.52
C ASN A 27 7.35 8.87 8.11
N LYS A 28 8.07 7.75 8.27
CA LYS A 28 9.47 7.73 8.71
C LYS A 28 10.48 8.00 7.59
N ARG A 29 10.03 8.05 6.33
CA ARG A 29 10.86 8.10 5.13
C ARG A 29 11.89 6.96 5.08
N ASP A 30 11.47 5.80 5.55
CA ASP A 30 12.27 4.57 5.60
C ASP A 30 12.07 3.77 4.30
N TYR A 31 13.01 3.92 3.38
CA TYR A 31 12.97 3.24 2.08
C TYR A 31 12.99 1.72 2.21
N LEU A 32 13.86 1.16 3.05
CA LEU A 32 14.00 -0.29 3.18
C LEU A 32 12.73 -0.92 3.77
N GLY A 33 12.11 -0.25 4.75
CA GLY A 33 10.81 -0.66 5.26
C GLY A 33 9.70 -0.55 4.20
N PHE A 34 9.71 0.52 3.40
CA PHE A 34 8.69 0.78 2.38
C PHE A 34 8.68 -0.30 1.27
N ILE A 35 9.84 -0.77 0.84
CA ILE A 35 9.95 -1.78 -0.24
C ILE A 35 9.89 -3.23 0.25
N LYS A 36 9.82 -3.45 1.57
CA LYS A 36 9.97 -4.77 2.24
C LYS A 36 9.09 -5.88 1.64
N HIS A 37 7.87 -5.53 1.22
CA HIS A 37 6.85 -6.49 0.74
C HIS A 37 6.58 -6.39 -0.75
N PHE A 38 7.38 -5.61 -1.49
CA PHE A 38 7.17 -5.41 -2.91
C PHE A 38 7.46 -6.70 -3.70
N SER A 39 6.67 -6.91 -4.74
CA SER A 39 6.97 -7.90 -5.79
C SER A 39 8.26 -7.52 -6.52
N LYS A 40 8.89 -8.48 -7.20
CA LYS A 40 10.07 -8.22 -8.02
C LYS A 40 9.82 -7.13 -9.06
N GLU A 41 8.66 -7.16 -9.70
CA GLU A 41 8.24 -6.13 -10.67
C GLU A 41 8.18 -4.74 -10.02
N MET A 42 7.54 -4.62 -8.86
CA MET A 42 7.41 -3.35 -8.17
C MET A 42 8.76 -2.82 -7.66
N LEU A 43 9.66 -3.72 -7.22
CA LEU A 43 11.03 -3.38 -6.83
C LEU A 43 11.83 -2.76 -7.97
N MET A 44 11.66 -3.23 -9.21
CA MET A 44 12.34 -2.66 -10.37
C MET A 44 11.96 -1.19 -10.63
N GLY A 45 10.75 -0.78 -10.24
CA GLY A 45 10.27 0.59 -10.35
C GLY A 45 10.50 1.46 -9.11
N ALA A 46 10.81 0.86 -7.97
CA ALA A 46 10.90 1.54 -6.67
C ALA A 46 12.29 2.15 -6.44
N ASN A 47 12.66 3.20 -7.18
CA ASN A 47 13.95 3.86 -6.97
C ASN A 47 13.98 4.69 -5.68
N GLU A 48 14.97 4.45 -4.82
CA GLU A 48 15.16 5.14 -3.53
C GLU A 48 15.19 6.66 -3.65
N ILE A 49 15.92 7.20 -4.63
CA ILE A 49 16.08 8.64 -4.81
C ILE A 49 14.74 9.27 -5.21
N GLU A 50 13.99 8.64 -6.12
CA GLU A 50 12.70 9.16 -6.57
C GLU A 50 11.63 9.07 -5.47
N ILE A 51 11.59 7.98 -4.70
CA ILE A 51 10.69 7.85 -3.55
C ILE A 51 11.03 8.90 -2.47
N GLY A 52 12.31 9.08 -2.15
CA GLY A 52 12.76 10.12 -1.22
C GLY A 52 12.35 11.53 -1.66
N LYS A 53 12.42 11.82 -2.97
CA LYS A 53 11.92 13.08 -3.54
C LYS A 53 10.41 13.22 -3.37
N GLN A 54 9.63 12.14 -3.55
CA GLN A 54 8.17 12.16 -3.36
C GLN A 54 7.82 12.50 -1.90
N TRP A 55 8.43 11.85 -0.91
CA TRP A 55 8.19 12.16 0.50
C TRP A 55 8.63 13.57 0.91
N THR A 56 9.67 14.09 0.27
CA THR A 56 10.15 15.46 0.54
C THR A 56 9.22 16.51 -0.07
N LYS A 57 8.69 16.26 -1.27
CA LYS A 57 7.86 17.21 -2.02
C LYS A 57 6.38 17.14 -1.66
N ASN A 58 5.89 15.98 -1.23
CA ASN A 58 4.49 15.75 -0.93
C ASN A 58 4.32 15.42 0.55
N LYS A 59 3.88 16.43 1.30
CA LYS A 59 3.66 16.32 2.74
C LYS A 59 2.63 15.25 3.09
N MET A 60 1.60 15.06 2.26
CA MET A 60 0.56 14.05 2.49
C MET A 60 1.17 12.65 2.51
N LEU A 61 2.08 12.33 1.59
CA LEU A 61 2.75 11.04 1.53
C LEU A 61 3.71 10.77 2.70
N SER A 62 4.00 11.77 3.54
CA SER A 62 4.87 11.61 4.72
C SER A 62 4.21 12.03 6.02
N SER A 63 2.87 12.09 6.06
CA SER A 63 2.08 12.41 7.26
C SER A 63 0.72 11.70 7.23
N LEU A 64 0.70 10.47 6.72
CA LEU A 64 -0.49 9.65 6.61
C LEU A 64 -0.97 9.24 8.02
N ALA A 65 -2.27 9.35 8.28
CA ALA A 65 -2.85 8.85 9.51
C ALA A 65 -2.76 7.31 9.56
N VAL A 66 -2.60 6.76 10.76
CA VAL A 66 -2.65 5.29 10.95
C VAL A 66 -4.06 4.77 10.72
N GLU A 67 -5.06 5.49 11.24
CA GLU A 67 -6.47 5.17 11.03
C GLU A 67 -6.90 5.44 9.58
N ARG A 68 -7.74 4.55 9.06
CA ARG A 68 -8.28 4.59 7.69
C ARG A 68 -9.57 3.78 7.62
N GLU A 69 -10.38 4.05 6.62
CA GLU A 69 -11.63 3.35 6.39
C GLU A 69 -11.47 2.41 5.19
N PHE A 70 -11.78 1.13 5.38
CA PHE A 70 -11.81 0.14 4.30
C PHE A 70 -13.05 0.36 3.42
N LEU A 71 -12.84 0.56 2.12
CA LEU A 71 -13.91 0.84 1.15
C LEU A 71 -14.35 -0.40 0.36
N GLY A 72 -13.49 -1.42 0.26
CA GLY A 72 -13.78 -2.64 -0.48
C GLY A 72 -12.60 -3.19 -1.27
N CYS A 73 -12.86 -4.31 -1.94
CA CYS A 73 -11.89 -5.00 -2.80
C CYS A 73 -12.38 -5.08 -4.24
N LEU A 74 -11.48 -4.84 -5.19
CA LEU A 74 -11.68 -5.13 -6.61
C LEU A 74 -10.82 -6.33 -7.02
N ARG A 75 -11.40 -7.29 -7.73
CA ARG A 75 -10.71 -8.50 -8.22
C ARG A 75 -10.50 -8.36 -9.73
N ARG A 76 -9.27 -8.51 -10.21
CA ARG A 76 -8.94 -8.37 -11.64
C ARG A 76 -7.78 -9.28 -12.03
N GLY A 77 -8.05 -10.28 -12.87
CA GLY A 77 -7.05 -11.30 -13.20
C GLY A 77 -6.56 -11.95 -11.91
N ASP A 78 -5.24 -12.04 -11.75
CA ASP A 78 -4.58 -12.66 -10.59
C ASP A 78 -4.36 -11.70 -9.40
N TYR A 79 -4.92 -10.50 -9.47
CA TYR A 79 -4.70 -9.45 -8.48
C TYR A 79 -5.97 -9.05 -7.73
N ILE A 80 -5.77 -8.65 -6.47
CA ILE A 80 -6.79 -8.00 -5.65
C ILE A 80 -6.33 -6.59 -5.32
N THR A 81 -7.20 -5.63 -5.57
CA THR A 81 -6.98 -4.24 -5.19
C THR A 81 -7.84 -3.92 -3.99
N VAL A 82 -7.21 -3.57 -2.87
CA VAL A 82 -7.83 -3.11 -1.64
C VAL A 82 -7.89 -1.59 -1.68
N LEU A 83 -9.07 -1.03 -1.40
CA LEU A 83 -9.33 0.40 -1.42
C LEU A 83 -9.54 0.90 0.01
N TYR A 84 -8.87 2.00 0.32
CA TYR A 84 -8.97 2.69 1.60
C TYR A 84 -9.35 4.14 1.37
N LYS A 85 -10.20 4.70 2.22
CA LYS A 85 -10.21 6.13 2.46
C LYS A 85 -9.12 6.41 3.48
N GLN A 86 -8.11 7.12 3.02
CA GLN A 86 -6.92 7.48 3.79
C GLN A 86 -6.97 8.97 4.13
N THR A 87 -6.55 9.32 5.34
CA THR A 87 -6.41 10.70 5.80
C THR A 87 -4.96 10.98 6.18
N SER A 88 -4.68 12.24 6.53
CA SER A 88 -3.37 12.70 6.97
C SER A 88 -3.52 13.52 8.25
N ASP A 89 -2.53 13.41 9.14
CA ASP A 89 -2.46 14.18 10.39
C ASP A 89 -2.09 15.66 10.15
N GLU A 90 -1.56 15.99 8.97
CA GLU A 90 -1.10 17.34 8.63
C GLU A 90 -1.76 17.93 7.38
N VAL A 91 -2.29 17.11 6.48
CA VAL A 91 -2.93 17.57 5.24
C VAL A 91 -4.45 17.29 5.28
N PRO A 92 -5.31 18.31 5.26
CA PRO A 92 -6.75 18.11 5.32
C PRO A 92 -7.30 17.49 4.02
N GLY A 93 -8.22 16.54 4.16
CA GLY A 93 -8.90 15.89 3.04
C GLY A 93 -9.08 14.39 3.24
N GLU A 94 -9.87 13.79 2.36
CA GLU A 94 -9.99 12.35 2.20
C GLU A 94 -9.30 11.96 0.89
N PHE A 95 -8.42 10.98 0.95
CA PHE A 95 -7.60 10.51 -0.16
C PHE A 95 -7.91 9.05 -0.47
N LEU A 96 -7.80 8.64 -1.72
CA LEU A 96 -8.02 7.25 -2.10
C LEU A 96 -6.72 6.46 -1.98
N GLY A 97 -6.62 5.65 -0.94
CA GLY A 97 -5.58 4.65 -0.81
C GLY A 97 -5.90 3.40 -1.64
N ARG A 98 -4.89 2.91 -2.37
CA ARG A 98 -5.01 1.72 -3.21
C ARG A 98 -3.80 0.81 -2.97
N LEU A 99 -4.07 -0.42 -2.56
CA LEU A 99 -3.10 -1.49 -2.40
C LEU A 99 -3.41 -2.63 -3.37
N VAL A 100 -2.46 -3.05 -4.19
CA VAL A 100 -2.60 -4.17 -5.11
C VAL A 100 -1.80 -5.35 -4.58
N LEU A 101 -2.50 -6.45 -4.32
CA LEU A 101 -1.95 -7.70 -3.83
C LEU A 101 -1.98 -8.76 -4.93
N GLY A 102 -0.94 -9.57 -4.98
CA GLY A 102 -0.84 -10.75 -5.84
C GLY A 102 0.03 -11.82 -5.18
N ILE A 103 0.16 -12.98 -5.81
CA ILE A 103 1.03 -14.05 -5.36
C ILE A 103 2.30 -14.09 -6.20
N GLU A 104 3.46 -14.05 -5.55
CA GLU A 104 4.77 -14.25 -6.16
C GLU A 104 5.52 -15.30 -5.34
N GLU A 105 5.99 -16.38 -6.00
CA GLU A 105 6.73 -17.48 -5.35
C GLU A 105 6.01 -18.12 -4.16
N GLY A 106 4.67 -18.08 -4.16
CA GLY A 106 3.82 -18.65 -3.11
C GLY A 106 3.52 -17.69 -1.95
N GLU A 107 4.10 -16.49 -1.95
CA GLU A 107 3.89 -15.45 -0.94
C GLU A 107 3.00 -14.32 -1.48
N VAL A 108 2.27 -13.66 -0.59
CA VAL A 108 1.56 -12.42 -0.93
C VAL A 108 2.58 -11.28 -1.06
N LYS A 109 2.57 -10.59 -2.19
CA LYS A 109 3.40 -9.42 -2.45
C LYS A 109 2.56 -8.23 -2.92
N ILE A 110 3.15 -7.06 -2.76
CA ILE A 110 2.58 -5.80 -3.23
C ILE A 110 3.01 -5.57 -4.68
N PHE A 111 2.02 -5.45 -5.57
CA PHE A 111 2.19 -5.13 -7.00
C PHE A 111 1.84 -3.67 -7.31
N GLY A 112 1.40 -2.92 -6.32
CA GLY A 112 1.16 -1.48 -6.44
C GLY A 112 0.66 -0.89 -5.13
N ALA A 113 1.13 0.31 -4.82
CA ALA A 113 0.64 1.11 -3.70
C ALA A 113 0.59 2.58 -4.15
N THR A 114 -0.57 3.20 -4.02
CA THR A 114 -0.79 4.60 -4.45
C THR A 114 -1.78 5.29 -3.54
N ILE A 115 -1.57 6.58 -3.31
CA ILE A 115 -2.55 7.50 -2.73
C ILE A 115 -2.91 8.54 -3.80
N PHE A 116 -4.21 8.77 -4.04
CA PHE A 116 -4.74 9.83 -4.92
C PHE A 116 -5.32 10.98 -4.12
#